data_AF-A0A9W5L2E4-F1
#
_entry.id   AF-A0A9W5L2E4-F1
#
_cell.length_a   1.000
_cell.length_b   1.000
_cell.length_c   1.000
_cell.angle_alpha   90.00
_cell.angle_beta   90.00
_cell.angle_gamma   90.00
#
_symmetry.space_group_name_H-M   'P 1'
#
loop_
_entity.id
_entity.type
_entity.pdbx_description
1 polymer ?
#
loop_
_entity_poly.entity_id
_entity_poly.type
_entity_poly.pdbx_seq_one_letter_code
_entity_poly.pdbx_strand_id
1 'polypeptide(L)'
;MEVSCRREWKQIKGGALMKQKTVQTCSNCGSQNIGEGEFVGYAQIRKKETMFTSSPVDAYICTDCGNILLLKVRHYEKFKQKPL
;
A
#
# COMPACT_ATOMS: atom_id res chain seq x y z
N MET A 1 11.34 -20.54 4.39
CA MET A 1 12.08 -19.25 4.37
C MET A 1 11.14 -18.17 4.87
N GLU A 2 11.23 -17.85 6.15
CA GLU A 2 10.38 -16.88 6.84
C GLU A 2 10.86 -15.46 6.55
N VAL A 3 10.06 -14.65 5.84
CA VAL A 3 10.31 -13.22 5.71
C VAL A 3 9.88 -12.51 6.99
N SER A 4 10.76 -12.56 7.98
CA SER A 4 10.68 -11.76 9.20
C SER A 4 10.82 -10.27 8.83
N CYS A 5 9.70 -9.53 8.87
CA CYS A 5 9.68 -8.08 8.73
C CYS A 5 10.27 -7.44 10.01
N ARG A 6 11.59 -7.52 10.17
CA ARG A 6 12.31 -6.90 11.29
C ARG A 6 12.38 -5.38 11.05
N ARG A 7 11.41 -4.64 11.59
CA ARG A 7 11.37 -3.18 11.54
C ARG A 7 12.32 -2.63 12.61
N GLU A 8 13.35 -1.90 12.20
CA GLU A 8 14.12 -1.05 13.10
C GLU A 8 13.29 0.18 13.47
N TRP A 9 13.04 0.36 14.77
CA TRP A 9 12.26 1.45 15.31
C TRP A 9 13.17 2.65 15.57
N LYS A 10 12.93 3.78 14.90
CA LYS A 10 13.35 5.11 15.38
C LYS A 10 12.12 5.97 15.62
N GLN A 11 11.85 6.21 16.90
CA GLN A 11 10.80 7.07 17.43
C GLN A 11 11.10 8.53 17.03
N ILE A 12 10.24 9.15 16.20
CA ILE A 12 10.30 10.60 15.94
C ILE A 12 9.04 11.22 16.56
N LYS A 13 9.26 12.16 17.48
CA LYS A 13 8.20 12.87 18.22
C LYS A 13 7.34 13.69 17.24
N GLY A 14 6.02 13.58 17.37
CA GLY A 14 5.04 14.42 16.67
C GLY A 14 4.72 13.97 15.25
N GLY A 15 3.61 13.22 15.09
CA GLY A 15 2.91 13.01 13.80
C GLY A 15 3.79 12.55 12.64
N ALA A 16 4.52 11.45 12.78
CA ALA A 16 5.50 11.03 11.78
C ALA A 16 4.86 10.26 10.60
N LEU A 17 4.99 10.84 9.39
CA LEU A 17 4.86 10.17 8.10
C LEU A 17 5.58 8.81 8.12
N MET A 18 4.86 7.75 7.76
CA MET A 18 5.47 6.45 7.45
C MET A 18 6.51 6.66 6.35
N LYS A 19 7.80 6.39 6.63
CA LYS A 19 8.83 6.24 5.58
C LYS A 19 8.47 5.02 4.74
N GLN A 20 7.68 5.27 3.71
CA GLN A 20 7.25 4.28 2.74
C GLN A 20 8.47 3.91 1.88
N LYS A 21 8.73 2.60 1.72
CA LYS A 21 9.71 2.11 0.75
C LYS A 21 9.19 2.54 -0.63
N THR A 22 9.78 3.58 -1.19
CA THR A 22 9.38 4.10 -2.49
C THR A 22 9.83 3.12 -3.56
N VAL A 23 8.90 2.66 -4.39
CA VAL A 23 9.25 1.83 -5.54
C VAL A 23 9.85 2.76 -6.59
N GLN A 24 11.17 2.72 -6.73
CA GLN A 24 11.92 3.61 -7.63
C GLN A 24 12.10 3.01 -9.04
N THR A 25 11.84 1.72 -9.22
CA THR A 25 12.13 1.02 -10.47
C THR A 25 11.10 -0.07 -10.72
N CYS A 26 10.60 -0.14 -11.95
CA CYS A 26 9.70 -1.17 -12.41
C CYS A 26 10.42 -2.52 -12.47
N SER A 27 9.94 -3.50 -11.72
CA SER A 27 10.48 -4.87 -11.74
C SER A 27 10.25 -5.61 -13.06
N ASN A 28 9.34 -5.13 -13.90
CA ASN A 28 8.98 -5.77 -15.16
C ASN A 28 9.83 -5.27 -16.35
N CYS A 29 10.06 -3.96 -16.46
CA CYS A 29 10.77 -3.36 -17.61
C CYS A 29 12.03 -2.56 -17.24
N GLY A 30 12.35 -2.39 -15.95
CA GLY A 30 13.50 -1.61 -15.50
C GLY A 30 13.34 -0.09 -15.57
N SER A 31 12.20 0.42 -16.04
CA SER A 31 11.94 1.87 -16.08
C SER A 31 11.84 2.50 -14.68
N GLN A 32 12.22 3.77 -14.59
CA GLN A 32 12.06 4.62 -13.40
C GLN A 32 10.86 5.58 -13.51
N ASN A 33 10.12 5.54 -14.62
CA ASN A 33 8.92 6.35 -14.82
C ASN A 33 7.75 5.73 -14.06
N ILE A 34 7.59 6.14 -12.81
CA ILE A 34 6.55 5.66 -11.91
C ILE A 34 5.53 6.76 -11.66
N GLY A 35 4.29 6.50 -12.06
CA GLY A 35 3.13 7.33 -11.75
C GLY A 35 2.36 6.81 -10.52
N GLU A 36 1.51 7.68 -9.99
CA GLU A 36 0.62 7.36 -8.87
C GLU A 36 -0.85 7.52 -9.29
N GLY A 37 -1.70 6.65 -8.78
CA GLY A 37 -3.15 6.70 -8.97
C GLY A 37 -3.88 6.16 -7.74
N GLU A 38 -5.21 6.23 -7.74
CA GLU A 38 -6.01 5.73 -6.63
C GLU A 38 -7.25 4.95 -7.09
N PHE A 39 -7.59 3.92 -6.34
CA PHE A 39 -8.87 3.23 -6.43
C PHE A 39 -9.83 3.83 -5.40
N VAL A 40 -10.84 4.54 -5.90
CA VAL A 40 -11.88 5.24 -5.11
C VAL A 40 -13.29 4.78 -5.49
N GLY A 41 -14.30 5.24 -4.75
CA GLY A 41 -15.70 4.84 -4.97
C GLY A 41 -15.90 3.31 -4.81
N TYR A 42 -16.40 2.66 -5.85
CA TYR A 42 -16.66 1.22 -5.87
C TYR A 42 -15.41 0.35 -6.10
N ALA A 43 -14.27 0.94 -6.49
CA ALA A 43 -13.02 0.20 -6.71
C ALA A 43 -12.19 -0.01 -5.42
N GLN A 44 -12.71 0.44 -4.27
CA GLN A 44 -12.05 0.29 -2.97
C GLN A 44 -11.95 -1.16 -2.50
N ILE A 45 -10.96 -1.45 -1.67
CA ILE A 45 -10.87 -2.75 -1.01
C ILE A 45 -11.87 -2.84 0.15
N ARG A 46 -12.63 -3.95 0.22
CA ARG A 46 -13.64 -4.21 1.26
C ARG A 46 -13.21 -5.35 2.17
N LYS A 47 -13.53 -5.26 3.46
CA LYS A 47 -13.30 -6.36 4.40
C LYS A 47 -14.34 -7.43 4.14
N LYS A 48 -13.90 -8.66 3.83
CA LYS A 48 -14.75 -9.76 3.34
C LYS A 48 -16.00 -10.03 4.19
N GLU A 49 -15.89 -9.91 5.51
CA GLU A 49 -16.94 -10.28 6.47
C GLU A 49 -17.88 -9.12 6.83
N THR A 50 -17.64 -7.90 6.33
CA THR A 50 -18.45 -6.73 6.70
C THR A 50 -18.84 -5.93 5.47
N MET A 51 -20.14 -5.67 5.30
CA MET A 51 -20.64 -4.89 4.16
C MET A 51 -20.21 -3.42 4.21
N PHE A 52 -19.95 -2.82 5.37
CA PHE A 52 -19.73 -1.37 5.46
C PHE A 52 -18.27 -0.95 5.62
N THR A 53 -17.33 -1.90 5.72
CA THR A 53 -15.91 -1.57 5.92
C THR A 53 -15.15 -1.60 4.60
N SER A 54 -14.79 -0.41 4.10
CA SER A 54 -13.90 -0.24 2.95
C SER A 54 -12.77 0.75 3.23
N SER A 55 -11.76 0.73 2.37
CA SER A 55 -10.71 1.74 2.33
C SER A 55 -10.27 1.99 0.88
N PRO A 56 -9.97 3.25 0.50
CA PRO A 56 -9.22 3.55 -0.71
C PRO A 56 -7.86 2.85 -0.74
N VAL A 57 -7.38 2.66 -1.97
CA VAL A 57 -6.09 2.01 -2.27
C VAL A 57 -5.30 2.90 -3.22
N ASP A 58 -4.09 3.29 -2.81
CA ASP A 58 -3.14 3.96 -3.67
C ASP A 58 -2.42 2.94 -4.55
N ALA A 59 -2.17 3.28 -5.81
CA ALA A 59 -1.51 2.44 -6.79
C ALA A 59 -0.27 3.13 -7.37
N TYR A 60 0.85 2.42 -7.37
CA TYR A 60 2.08 2.83 -8.05
C TYR A 60 2.18 2.07 -9.37
N ILE A 61 2.26 2.79 -10.48
CA ILE A 61 2.12 2.23 -11.83
C ILE A 61 3.32 2.67 -12.65
N CYS A 62 3.94 1.74 -13.38
CA CYS A 62 4.92 2.11 -14.39
C CYS A 62 4.22 2.69 -15.61
N THR A 63 4.50 3.94 -15.95
CA THR A 63 3.83 4.62 -17.07
C THR A 63 4.33 4.16 -18.44
N ASP A 64 5.49 3.49 -18.50
CA ASP A 64 6.07 3.03 -19.76
C ASP A 64 5.56 1.66 -20.20
N CYS A 65 5.23 0.77 -19.25
CA CYS A 65 4.74 -0.58 -19.56
C CYS A 65 3.39 -0.94 -18.93
N GLY A 66 2.79 -0.04 -18.16
CA GLY A 66 1.47 -0.23 -17.53
C GLY A 66 1.45 -1.17 -16.32
N ASN A 67 2.59 -1.69 -15.88
CA ASN A 67 2.62 -2.64 -14.76
C ASN A 67 2.32 -1.95 -13.42
N ILE A 68 1.45 -2.55 -12.61
CA ILE A 68 1.20 -2.11 -11.23
C ILE A 68 2.31 -2.68 -10.34
N LEU A 69 3.03 -1.79 -9.65
CA LEU A 69 4.19 -2.14 -8.84
C LEU A 69 3.84 -2.39 -7.38
N LEU A 70 2.91 -1.59 -6.85
CA LEU A 70 2.49 -1.67 -5.46
C LEU A 70 1.08 -1.12 -5.31
N LEU A 71 0.29 -1.78 -4.46
CA LEU A 71 -0.98 -1.29 -3.96
C LEU A 71 -0.86 -1.04 -2.45
N LYS A 72 -1.30 0.13 -1.98
CA LYS A 72 -1.29 0.49 -0.56
C LYS A 72 -2.68 0.88 -0.08
N VAL A 73 -3.20 0.12 0.88
CA VAL A 73 -4.47 0.43 1.54
C VAL A 73 -4.27 1.58 2.53
N ARG A 74 -5.00 2.69 2.37
CA ARG A 74 -4.84 3.89 3.23
C ARG A 74 -5.17 3.62 4.70
N HIS A 75 -6.27 2.92 4.96
CA HIS A 75 -6.78 2.60 6.30
C HIS A 75 -6.71 1.10 6.59
N TYR A 76 -5.51 0.52 6.48
CA TYR A 76 -5.28 -0.92 6.65
C TYR A 76 -5.65 -1.43 8.06
N GLU A 77 -5.67 -0.56 9.07
CA GLU A 77 -6.06 -0.87 10.44
C GLU A 77 -7.51 -1.39 10.56
N LYS A 78 -8.41 -0.98 9.65
CA LYS A 78 -9.80 -1.46 9.62
C LYS A 78 -9.91 -2.97 9.34
N PHE A 79 -8.87 -3.54 8.75
CA PHE A 79 -8.80 -4.95 8.36
C PHE A 79 -8.21 -5.85 9.44
N LYS A 80 -7.74 -5.30 10.57
CA LYS A 80 -7.30 -6.11 11.71
C LYS A 80 -8.46 -6.98 12.20
N GLN A 81 -8.16 -8.23 12.53
CA GLN A 81 -9.08 -9.09 13.27
C GLN A 81 -9.15 -8.59 14.71
N LYS A 82 -10.33 -8.64 15.34
CA LYS A 82 -10.38 -8.46 16.79
C LYS A 82 -9.76 -9.71 17.43
N PRO A 83 -8.86 -9.58 18.39
CA PRO A 83 -8.44 -10.73 19.18
C PRO A 83 -9.69 -11.33 19.84
N LEU A 84 -9.78 -12.66 19.79
CA LEU A 84 -10.82 -13.45 20.45
C LEU A 84 -10.70 -13.32 21.97
#